data_AF-A0A814JR28-F1
#
_entry.id   AF-A0A814JR28-F1
#
_cell.length_a   1.000
_cell.length_b   1.000
_cell.length_c   1.000
_cell.angle_alpha   90.00
_cell.angle_beta   90.00
_cell.angle_gamma   90.00
#
_symmetry.space_group_name_H-M   'P 1'
#
loop_
_entity.id
_entity.type
_entity.pdbx_description
1 polymer ?
#
loop_
_entity_poly.entity_id
_entity_poly.type
_entity_poly.pdbx_seq_one_letter_code
_entity_poly.pdbx_strand_id
1 'polypeptide(L)'
;MYFTNVYRNYKQALDVGAWLFIIGSACFLLDDLQDWFHYRIGILLTLKYGEKDNVDATINHIDKKQKTFFDRYRRIKINLNYLASILGSLLYLVGSVFFLPKFEDKEIVGDILFIVGAAVISLSEGCKIYRFACTSALDSNDTQFHVKNIRHNLQAIFISCFALFGGVFDFIGAILKLISIVHNIADLALELNENTFDRNYRNDNALYGLRLTRYLPNKNDQELAFGEHQDYLGFTLLQNDNVPGLEVYMNGKWFRVDPKANSLLLNGGEFIEKWTNNYWISIKHRVARVEQLRYSIVFLTGPDLNTHIETLSCKNCTLTKSKYSPITVIEHLKQKQMATLHY
;
A
#
# COMPACT_ATOMS: atom_id res chain seq x y z
N MET A 1 -20.07 7.08 -19.18
CA MET A 1 -20.59 6.86 -17.81
C MET A 1 -19.68 7.59 -16.84
N TYR A 2 -20.16 8.67 -16.23
CA TYR A 2 -19.38 9.54 -15.33
C TYR A 2 -19.89 9.39 -13.89
N PHE A 3 -19.03 8.86 -13.02
CA PHE A 3 -19.28 8.47 -11.62
C PHE A 3 -18.78 9.55 -10.64
N THR A 4 -19.24 10.79 -10.81
CA THR A 4 -18.46 12.02 -10.56
C THR A 4 -17.87 12.28 -9.18
N ASN A 5 -18.30 11.67 -8.07
CA ASN A 5 -17.79 12.02 -6.73
C ASN A 5 -16.88 10.95 -6.11
N VAL A 6 -17.27 9.67 -6.06
CA VAL A 6 -16.33 8.61 -5.64
C VAL A 6 -15.21 8.46 -6.68
N TYR A 7 -15.52 8.63 -7.97
CA TYR A 7 -14.50 8.65 -9.01
C TYR A 7 -13.58 9.87 -8.91
N ARG A 8 -14.10 11.04 -8.50
CA ARG A 8 -13.27 12.22 -8.21
C ARG A 8 -12.37 11.95 -7.01
N ASN A 9 -12.86 11.35 -5.94
CA ASN A 9 -12.07 11.05 -4.74
C ASN A 9 -11.00 9.99 -5.02
N TYR A 10 -11.31 8.92 -5.77
CA TYR A 10 -10.33 7.90 -6.18
C TYR A 10 -9.29 8.50 -7.15
N LYS A 11 -9.72 9.26 -8.17
CA LYS A 11 -8.78 9.88 -9.12
C LYS A 11 -7.91 10.92 -8.44
N GLN A 12 -8.46 11.70 -7.50
CA GLN A 12 -7.68 12.62 -6.69
C GLN A 12 -6.67 11.89 -5.82
N ALA A 13 -7.06 10.77 -5.18
CA ALA A 13 -6.13 9.97 -4.39
C ALA A 13 -5.02 9.37 -5.25
N LEU A 14 -5.35 8.80 -6.42
CA LEU A 14 -4.37 8.31 -7.39
C LEU A 14 -3.49 9.43 -7.96
N ASP A 15 -4.07 10.56 -8.34
CA ASP A 15 -3.34 11.73 -8.83
C ASP A 15 -2.33 12.22 -7.78
N VAL A 16 -2.78 12.37 -6.52
CA VAL A 16 -1.93 12.77 -5.41
C VAL A 16 -0.84 11.73 -5.16
N GLY A 17 -1.19 10.43 -5.13
CA GLY A 17 -0.23 9.34 -4.98
C GLY A 17 0.83 9.34 -6.09
N ALA A 18 0.41 9.45 -7.34
CA ALA A 18 1.28 9.53 -8.51
C ALA A 18 2.20 10.75 -8.45
N TRP A 19 1.69 11.93 -8.08
CA TRP A 19 2.52 13.12 -7.92
C TRP A 19 3.52 13.00 -6.77
N LEU A 20 3.13 12.41 -5.64
CA LEU A 20 4.05 12.13 -4.53
C LEU A 20 5.16 11.16 -4.97
N PHE A 21 4.83 10.13 -5.75
CA PHE A 21 5.82 9.24 -6.34
C PHE A 21 6.75 9.96 -7.31
N ILE A 22 6.23 10.80 -8.20
CA ILE A 22 7.03 11.57 -9.17
C ILE A 22 7.97 12.53 -8.44
N ILE A 23 7.48 13.29 -7.47
CA ILE A 23 8.28 14.25 -6.70
C ILE A 23 9.36 13.51 -5.91
N GLY A 24 8.99 12.45 -5.18
CA GLY A 24 9.95 11.63 -4.44
C GLY A 24 11.02 11.03 -5.34
N SER A 25 10.64 10.51 -6.50
CA SER A 25 11.54 9.95 -7.50
C SER A 25 12.46 10.99 -8.12
N ALA A 26 11.95 12.20 -8.38
CA ALA A 26 12.73 13.31 -8.91
C ALA A 26 13.77 13.79 -7.88
N CYS A 27 13.39 13.91 -6.61
CA CYS A 27 14.32 14.20 -5.52
C CYS A 27 15.40 13.12 -5.41
N PHE A 28 15.04 11.83 -5.56
CA PHE A 28 16.00 10.73 -5.54
C PHE A 28 17.00 10.79 -6.69
N LEU A 29 16.51 11.05 -7.91
CA LEU A 29 17.37 11.20 -9.08
C LEU A 29 18.31 12.40 -8.93
N LEU A 30 17.84 13.52 -8.38
CA LEU A 30 18.68 14.69 -8.12
C LEU A 30 19.77 14.39 -7.09
N ASP A 31 19.45 13.63 -6.05
CA ASP A 31 20.41 13.17 -5.04
C ASP A 31 21.48 12.26 -5.64
N ASP A 32 21.07 11.25 -6.44
CA ASP A 32 21.99 10.36 -7.16
C ASP A 32 22.88 11.10 -8.16
N LEU A 33 22.33 12.10 -8.86
CA LEU A 33 23.09 12.98 -9.75
C LEU A 33 24.08 13.83 -8.96
N GLN A 34 23.67 14.41 -7.84
CA GLN A 34 24.55 15.20 -6.97
C GLN A 34 25.70 14.34 -6.42
N ASP A 35 25.41 13.13 -5.94
CA ASP A 35 26.39 12.14 -5.50
C ASP A 35 27.40 11.81 -6.61
N TRP A 36 26.90 11.53 -7.81
CA TRP A 36 27.74 11.20 -8.97
C TRP A 36 28.61 12.37 -9.39
N PHE A 37 28.06 13.59 -9.44
CA PHE A 37 28.81 14.80 -9.74
C PHE A 37 29.83 15.12 -8.66
N HIS A 38 29.52 14.97 -7.37
CA HIS A 38 30.49 15.17 -6.29
C HIS A 38 31.68 14.22 -6.44
N TYR A 39 31.44 12.94 -6.75
CA TYR A 39 32.49 11.95 -6.95
C TYR A 39 33.30 12.16 -8.25
N ARG A 40 32.66 12.58 -9.35
CA ARG A 40 33.30 12.85 -10.66
C ARG A 40 34.00 14.21 -10.75
N ILE A 41 33.35 15.27 -10.29
CA ILE A 41 33.87 16.65 -10.31
C ILE A 41 34.93 16.81 -9.23
N GLY A 42 34.83 16.12 -8.10
CA GLY A 42 35.95 15.98 -7.17
C GLY A 42 37.22 15.53 -7.91
N ILE A 43 37.13 14.54 -8.79
CA ILE A 43 38.27 14.07 -9.61
C ILE A 43 38.72 15.11 -10.66
N LEU A 44 37.79 15.76 -11.37
CA LEU A 44 38.13 16.74 -12.41
C LEU A 44 38.67 18.08 -11.86
N LEU A 45 38.14 18.56 -10.73
CA LEU A 45 38.63 19.75 -10.04
C LEU A 45 39.92 19.46 -9.29
N THR A 46 40.15 18.26 -8.74
CA THR A 46 41.48 17.89 -8.18
C THR A 46 42.55 17.85 -9.29
N LEU A 47 42.20 17.43 -10.51
CA LEU A 47 43.11 17.48 -11.67
C LEU A 47 43.30 18.90 -12.26
N LYS A 48 42.35 19.83 -12.04
CA LYS A 48 42.40 21.20 -12.60
C LYS A 48 42.83 22.27 -11.60
N TYR A 49 42.70 22.00 -10.31
CA TYR A 49 43.07 22.86 -9.17
C TYR A 49 43.98 22.12 -8.19
N GLY A 50 44.92 21.33 -8.70
CA GLY A 50 46.09 20.97 -7.90
C GLY A 50 46.79 22.26 -7.49
N GLU A 51 46.87 22.52 -6.19
CA GLU A 51 47.36 23.74 -5.54
C GLU A 51 46.32 24.87 -5.36
N LYS A 52 45.33 24.66 -4.49
CA LYS A 52 44.95 25.62 -3.44
C LYS A 52 43.72 25.11 -2.68
N ASP A 53 43.97 24.47 -1.56
CA ASP A 53 43.41 24.79 -0.24
C ASP A 53 43.41 23.54 0.65
N ASN A 54 43.65 23.75 1.94
CA ASN A 54 43.91 22.76 3.01
C ASN A 54 42.83 21.66 3.23
N VAL A 55 41.84 21.50 2.35
CA VAL A 55 40.96 20.32 2.26
C VAL A 55 41.72 19.10 1.68
N ASP A 56 42.84 19.38 1.02
CA ASP A 56 43.70 18.45 0.31
C ASP A 56 44.44 17.42 1.18
N ALA A 57 44.55 17.60 2.50
CA ALA A 57 45.37 16.68 3.33
C ALA A 57 44.74 15.28 3.48
N THR A 58 43.40 15.19 3.52
CA THR A 58 42.68 13.91 3.69
C THR A 58 42.52 13.16 2.37
N ILE A 59 42.44 13.88 1.25
CA ILE A 59 42.27 13.31 -0.10
C ILE A 59 43.64 13.00 -0.75
N ASN A 60 44.66 13.84 -0.56
CA ASN A 60 46.01 13.58 -1.08
C ASN A 60 46.70 12.36 -0.45
N HIS A 61 46.28 11.94 0.74
CA HIS A 61 46.76 10.70 1.34
C HIS A 61 46.24 9.45 0.61
N ILE A 62 45.06 9.57 -0.02
CA ILE A 62 44.45 8.52 -0.84
C ILE A 62 45.08 8.50 -2.24
N ASP A 63 45.48 9.64 -2.79
CA ASP A 63 46.00 9.73 -4.17
C ASP A 63 47.49 9.32 -4.31
N LYS A 64 48.33 9.57 -3.28
CA LYS A 64 49.76 9.20 -3.33
C LYS A 64 50.04 7.68 -3.34
N LYS A 65 49.04 6.82 -3.09
CA LYS A 65 49.17 5.34 -3.16
C LYS A 65 48.53 4.70 -4.41
N GLN A 66 47.98 5.47 -5.35
CA GLN A 66 47.13 4.93 -6.43
C GLN A 66 47.83 4.65 -7.76
N LYS A 67 48.76 3.69 -7.78
CA LYS A 67 49.42 3.27 -9.04
C LYS A 67 49.04 1.85 -9.51
N THR A 68 48.31 1.08 -8.72
CA THR A 68 48.06 -0.35 -8.97
C THR A 68 46.80 -0.63 -9.79
N PHE A 69 46.82 -1.71 -10.58
CA PHE A 69 45.66 -2.18 -11.37
C PHE A 69 44.39 -2.36 -10.52
N PHE A 70 44.55 -2.88 -9.29
CA PHE A 70 43.46 -3.07 -8.34
C PHE A 70 42.76 -1.76 -7.94
N ASP A 71 43.48 -0.64 -7.86
CA ASP A 71 42.89 0.67 -7.54
C ASP A 71 42.07 1.23 -8.71
N ARG A 72 42.52 0.96 -9.95
CA ARG A 72 41.74 1.29 -11.16
C ARG A 72 40.46 0.46 -11.23
N TYR A 73 40.55 -0.84 -10.95
CA TYR A 73 39.39 -1.74 -10.90
C TYR A 73 38.38 -1.31 -9.82
N ARG A 74 38.86 -0.97 -8.62
CA ARG A 74 38.00 -0.47 -7.53
C ARG A 74 37.26 0.81 -7.93
N ARG A 75 37.92 1.76 -8.60
CA ARG A 75 37.28 2.99 -9.14
C ARG A 75 36.22 2.69 -10.19
N ILE A 76 36.50 1.78 -11.13
CA ILE A 76 35.52 1.38 -12.15
C ILE A 76 34.28 0.78 -11.48
N LYS A 77 34.45 -0.10 -10.49
CA LYS A 77 33.34 -0.69 -9.73
C LYS A 77 32.50 0.37 -9.01
N ILE A 78 33.14 1.37 -8.40
CA ILE A 78 32.45 2.49 -7.72
C ILE A 78 31.64 3.32 -8.72
N ASN A 79 32.25 3.69 -9.86
CA ASN A 79 31.58 4.47 -10.89
C ASN A 79 30.41 3.72 -11.54
N LEU A 80 30.56 2.41 -11.77
CA LEU A 80 29.47 1.57 -12.26
C LEU A 80 28.31 1.50 -11.27
N ASN A 81 28.59 1.48 -9.97
CA ASN A 81 27.54 1.51 -8.94
C ASN A 81 26.75 2.82 -8.96
N TYR A 82 27.42 3.98 -9.03
CA TYR A 82 26.73 5.27 -9.11
C TYR A 82 25.95 5.42 -10.43
N LEU A 83 26.50 4.93 -11.54
CA LEU A 83 25.79 4.91 -12.83
C LEU A 83 24.53 4.02 -12.74
N ALA A 84 24.63 2.85 -12.10
CA ALA A 84 23.49 1.98 -11.86
C ALA A 84 22.43 2.68 -10.99
N SER A 85 22.83 3.41 -9.95
CA SER A 85 21.95 4.25 -9.13
C SER A 85 21.15 5.24 -9.99
N ILE A 86 21.84 6.05 -10.82
CA ILE A 86 21.21 7.03 -11.71
C ILE A 86 20.25 6.37 -12.71
N LEU A 87 20.67 5.27 -13.32
CA LEU A 87 19.81 4.53 -14.26
C LEU A 87 18.58 3.96 -13.56
N GLY A 88 18.76 3.40 -12.37
CA GLY A 88 17.68 2.90 -11.52
C GLY A 88 16.70 4.02 -11.13
N SER A 89 17.20 5.17 -10.69
CA SER A 89 16.38 6.33 -10.32
C SER A 89 15.69 7.00 -11.49
N LEU A 90 16.30 6.99 -12.68
CA LEU A 90 15.64 7.42 -13.91
C LEU A 90 14.49 6.47 -14.28
N LEU A 91 14.71 5.15 -14.26
CA LEU A 91 13.67 4.16 -14.53
C LEU A 91 12.53 4.25 -13.51
N TYR A 92 12.87 4.41 -12.23
CA TYR A 92 11.93 4.60 -11.13
C TYR A 92 11.06 5.84 -11.35
N LEU A 93 11.68 6.99 -11.68
CA LEU A 93 10.96 8.23 -12.02
C LEU A 93 10.07 8.08 -13.25
N VAL A 94 10.58 7.50 -14.34
CA VAL A 94 9.79 7.29 -15.55
C VAL A 94 8.60 6.37 -15.27
N GLY A 95 8.81 5.29 -14.51
CA GLY A 95 7.74 4.40 -14.04
C GLY A 95 6.67 5.14 -13.24
N SER A 96 7.07 5.98 -12.28
CA SER A 96 6.14 6.80 -11.48
C SER A 96 5.29 7.75 -12.31
N VAL A 97 5.79 8.25 -13.44
CA VAL A 97 5.01 9.12 -14.34
C VAL A 97 3.80 8.38 -14.93
N PHE A 98 3.92 7.07 -15.17
CA PHE A 98 2.83 6.25 -15.71
C PHE A 98 1.73 5.95 -14.68
N PHE A 99 1.95 6.21 -13.38
CA PHE A 99 0.89 6.12 -12.36
C PHE A 99 -0.12 7.27 -12.46
N LEU A 100 0.18 8.33 -13.24
CA LEU A 100 -0.81 9.37 -13.48
C LEU A 100 -2.02 8.78 -14.23
N PRO A 101 -3.26 9.04 -13.77
CA PRO A 101 -4.50 8.56 -14.39
C PRO A 101 -4.64 8.82 -15.90
N LYS A 102 -3.90 9.78 -16.48
CA LYS A 102 -3.85 10.02 -17.93
C LYS A 102 -3.14 8.90 -18.73
N PHE A 103 -2.41 8.00 -18.08
CA PHE A 103 -1.67 6.89 -18.68
C PHE A 103 -2.16 5.53 -18.19
N GLU A 104 -3.43 5.43 -17.75
CA GLU A 104 -4.05 4.19 -17.25
C GLU A 104 -3.95 3.03 -18.28
N ASP A 105 -3.89 3.34 -19.58
CA ASP A 105 -3.67 2.36 -20.66
C ASP A 105 -2.26 1.75 -20.68
N LYS A 106 -1.31 2.33 -19.95
CA LYS A 106 0.10 1.94 -19.89
C LYS A 106 0.59 1.64 -18.48
N GLU A 107 -0.32 1.45 -17.54
CA GLU A 107 -0.04 1.17 -16.12
C GLU A 107 0.99 0.02 -15.96
N ILE A 108 0.80 -1.09 -16.68
CA ILE A 108 1.71 -2.25 -16.66
C ILE A 108 3.15 -1.87 -17.05
N VAL A 109 3.32 -0.99 -18.03
CA VAL A 109 4.66 -0.53 -18.45
C VAL A 109 5.27 0.32 -17.34
N GLY A 110 4.45 1.18 -16.73
CA GLY A 110 4.81 1.95 -15.54
C GLY A 110 5.30 1.08 -14.39
N ASP A 111 4.52 0.07 -14.02
CA ASP A 111 4.84 -0.88 -12.95
C ASP A 111 6.18 -1.58 -13.19
N ILE A 112 6.40 -2.09 -14.42
CA ILE A 112 7.64 -2.77 -14.77
C ILE A 112 8.83 -1.83 -14.62
N LEU A 113 8.75 -0.61 -15.19
CA LEU A 113 9.83 0.38 -15.10
C LEU A 113 10.10 0.80 -13.66
N PHE A 114 9.04 0.99 -12.87
CA PHE A 114 9.11 1.35 -11.46
C PHE A 114 9.78 0.24 -10.63
N ILE A 115 9.33 -1.01 -10.77
CA ILE A 115 9.87 -2.17 -10.05
C ILE A 115 11.33 -2.42 -10.43
N VAL A 116 11.66 -2.40 -11.73
CA VAL A 116 13.04 -2.58 -12.19
C VAL A 116 13.92 -1.46 -11.66
N GLY A 117 13.47 -0.21 -11.74
CA GLY A 117 14.16 0.95 -11.17
C GLY A 117 14.44 0.77 -9.68
N ALA A 118 13.42 0.41 -8.90
CA ALA A 118 13.52 0.17 -7.46
C ALA A 118 14.52 -0.94 -7.11
N ALA A 119 14.54 -2.03 -7.87
CA ALA A 119 15.46 -3.14 -7.68
C ALA A 119 16.92 -2.70 -7.93
N VAL A 120 17.17 -1.96 -9.01
CA VAL A 120 18.51 -1.44 -9.35
C VAL A 120 19.01 -0.45 -8.28
N ILE A 121 18.14 0.46 -7.82
CA ILE A 121 18.45 1.39 -6.72
C ILE A 121 18.80 0.60 -5.46
N SER A 122 17.96 -0.36 -5.06
CA SER A 122 18.16 -1.14 -3.83
C SER A 122 19.50 -1.88 -3.83
N LEU A 123 19.90 -2.43 -4.97
CA LEU A 123 21.22 -3.06 -5.15
C LEU A 123 22.36 -2.04 -5.05
N SER A 124 22.20 -0.87 -5.69
CA SER A 124 23.19 0.22 -5.66
C SER A 124 23.39 0.79 -4.26
N GLU A 125 22.30 1.07 -3.55
CA GLU A 125 22.30 1.59 -2.18
C GLU A 125 22.81 0.56 -1.19
N GLY A 126 22.44 -0.72 -1.33
CA GLY A 126 23.03 -1.81 -0.55
C GLY A 126 24.56 -1.86 -0.70
N CYS A 127 25.08 -1.62 -1.91
CA CYS A 127 26.51 -1.50 -2.16
C CYS A 127 27.12 -0.21 -1.59
N LYS A 128 26.42 0.94 -1.59
CA LYS A 128 26.87 2.18 -0.92
C LYS A 128 26.94 1.97 0.61
N ILE A 129 25.87 1.49 1.23
CA ILE A 129 25.76 1.22 2.67
C ILE A 129 26.83 0.23 3.12
N TYR A 130 26.98 -0.90 2.41
CA TYR A 130 28.02 -1.89 2.72
C TYR A 130 29.41 -1.27 2.71
N ARG A 131 29.74 -0.43 1.71
CA ARG A 131 31.02 0.28 1.64
C ARG A 131 31.20 1.24 2.81
N PHE A 132 30.25 2.14 3.04
CA PHE A 132 30.32 3.15 4.11
C PHE A 132 30.40 2.53 5.51
N ALA A 133 29.72 1.40 5.72
CA ALA A 133 29.73 0.70 6.99
C ALA A 133 31.01 -0.11 7.22
N CYS A 134 31.69 -0.56 6.16
CA CYS A 134 32.94 -1.34 6.26
C CYS A 134 34.20 -0.45 6.29
N THR A 135 34.20 0.75 5.72
CA THR A 135 35.37 1.64 5.80
C THR A 135 35.39 2.47 7.07
N SER A 136 36.32 2.17 7.98
CA SER A 136 36.73 3.10 9.04
C SER A 136 37.67 4.16 8.46
N ALA A 137 37.61 5.40 8.94
CA ALA A 137 38.44 6.51 8.43
C ALA A 137 39.95 6.33 8.67
N LEU A 138 40.38 5.24 9.32
CA LEU A 138 41.76 4.99 9.72
C LEU A 138 42.34 3.65 9.27
N ASP A 139 41.56 2.70 8.72
CA ASP A 139 42.11 1.41 8.30
C ASP A 139 41.47 0.87 7.02
N SER A 140 42.28 0.72 5.96
CA SER A 140 41.83 0.30 4.61
C SER A 140 41.51 -1.19 4.46
N ASN A 141 41.73 -1.98 5.52
CA ASN A 141 41.57 -3.44 5.54
C ASN A 141 40.48 -3.92 6.50
N ASP A 142 39.82 -3.03 7.24
CA ASP A 142 38.70 -3.43 8.09
C ASP A 142 37.46 -3.67 7.22
N THR A 143 36.75 -4.78 7.46
CA THR A 143 35.54 -5.18 6.73
C THR A 143 34.34 -5.29 7.66
N GLN A 144 34.44 -4.79 8.89
CA GLN A 144 33.39 -4.88 9.90
C GLN A 144 32.41 -3.71 9.82
N PHE A 145 31.13 -3.99 10.02
CA PHE A 145 30.03 -3.03 9.87
C PHE A 145 29.91 -2.09 11.10
N HIS A 146 29.94 -0.77 10.89
CA HIS A 146 29.79 0.22 11.96
C HIS A 146 28.56 1.13 11.82
N VAL A 147 27.63 1.05 12.77
CA VAL A 147 26.33 1.78 12.82
C VAL A 147 26.50 3.31 12.95
N LYS A 148 27.62 3.78 13.51
CA LYS A 148 27.83 5.20 13.90
C LYS A 148 27.88 6.18 12.71
N ASN A 149 28.08 5.70 11.49
CA ASN A 149 28.18 6.50 10.25
C ASN A 149 26.84 6.72 9.52
N ILE A 150 25.72 6.16 10.00
CA ILE A 150 24.40 6.22 9.34
C ILE A 150 23.76 7.63 9.41
N ARG A 151 24.31 8.53 10.24
CA ARG A 151 23.75 9.86 10.51
C ARG A 151 23.73 10.81 9.30
N HIS A 152 24.44 10.48 8.21
CA HIS A 152 24.45 11.25 6.96
C HIS A 152 23.28 10.94 6.00
N ASN A 153 22.42 9.95 6.26
CA ASN A 153 21.37 9.50 5.34
C ASN A 153 19.97 10.12 5.53
N LEU A 154 19.87 11.37 6.02
CA LEU A 154 18.59 12.05 6.19
C LEU A 154 17.80 12.20 4.87
N GLN A 155 18.50 12.37 3.74
CA GLN A 155 17.87 12.43 2.40
C GLN A 155 17.24 11.09 2.00
N ALA A 156 17.94 9.97 2.20
CA ALA A 156 17.40 8.63 1.93
C ALA A 156 16.15 8.32 2.79
N ILE A 157 16.13 8.77 4.05
CA ILE A 157 14.96 8.66 4.93
C ILE A 157 13.79 9.49 4.37
N PHE A 158 14.06 10.74 3.98
CA PHE A 158 13.04 11.63 3.43
C PHE A 158 12.41 11.05 2.16
N ILE A 159 13.21 10.50 1.25
CA ILE A 159 12.70 9.91 0.01
C ILE A 159 11.94 8.61 0.27
N SER A 160 12.42 7.78 1.20
CA SER A 160 11.70 6.57 1.63
C SER A 160 10.32 6.92 2.18
N CYS A 161 10.16 8.07 2.85
CA CYS A 161 8.85 8.55 3.28
C CYS A 161 7.94 8.88 2.08
N PHE A 162 8.40 9.56 1.03
CA PHE A 162 7.58 9.84 -0.15
C PHE A 162 7.12 8.57 -0.86
N ALA A 163 8.00 7.58 -1.02
CA ALA A 163 7.64 6.30 -1.61
C ALA A 163 6.61 5.55 -0.75
N LEU A 164 6.79 5.55 0.57
CA LEU A 164 5.85 4.95 1.51
C LEU A 164 4.47 5.63 1.43
N PHE A 165 4.43 6.96 1.51
CA PHE A 165 3.17 7.71 1.42
C PHE A 165 2.51 7.55 0.04
N GLY A 166 3.29 7.60 -1.05
CA GLY A 166 2.80 7.31 -2.39
C GLY A 166 2.11 5.94 -2.47
N GLY A 167 2.77 4.89 -1.95
CA GLY A 167 2.20 3.54 -1.93
C GLY A 167 0.95 3.41 -1.06
N VAL A 168 0.87 4.16 0.04
CA VAL A 168 -0.34 4.22 0.87
C VAL A 168 -1.49 4.87 0.12
N PHE A 169 -1.26 6.00 -0.56
CA PHE A 169 -2.32 6.68 -1.34
C PHE A 169 -2.76 5.87 -2.55
N ASP A 170 -1.83 5.21 -3.23
CA ASP A 170 -2.12 4.30 -4.34
C ASP A 170 -2.98 3.12 -3.89
N PHE A 171 -2.59 2.45 -2.79
CA PHE A 171 -3.38 1.40 -2.17
C PHE A 171 -4.80 1.86 -1.79
N ILE A 172 -4.93 3.04 -1.18
CA ILE A 172 -6.24 3.64 -0.86
C ILE A 172 -7.04 3.85 -2.15
N GLY A 173 -6.44 4.43 -3.19
CA GLY A 173 -7.06 4.66 -4.48
C GLY A 173 -7.56 3.36 -5.14
N ALA A 174 -6.72 2.32 -5.16
CA ALA A 174 -7.06 1.01 -5.71
C ALA A 174 -8.27 0.38 -4.99
N ILE A 175 -8.30 0.48 -3.66
CA ILE A 175 -9.42 -0.02 -2.86
C ILE A 175 -10.70 0.78 -3.11
N LEU A 176 -10.61 2.11 -3.20
CA LEU A 176 -11.76 2.97 -3.51
C LEU A 176 -12.31 2.70 -4.93
N LYS A 177 -11.43 2.39 -5.89
CA LYS A 177 -11.83 1.93 -7.23
C LYS A 177 -12.57 0.59 -7.14
N LEU A 178 -12.04 -0.36 -6.37
CA LEU A 178 -12.64 -1.68 -6.21
C LEU A 178 -14.03 -1.62 -5.57
N ILE A 179 -14.22 -0.83 -4.51
CA ILE A 179 -15.56 -0.67 -3.90
C ILE A 179 -16.55 -0.01 -4.87
N SER A 180 -16.11 0.94 -5.69
CA SER A 180 -16.97 1.53 -6.73
C SER A 180 -17.42 0.49 -7.76
N ILE A 181 -16.52 -0.43 -8.16
CA ILE A 181 -16.88 -1.57 -9.01
C ILE A 181 -17.91 -2.48 -8.32
N VAL A 182 -17.71 -2.80 -7.04
CA VAL A 182 -18.64 -3.62 -6.25
C VAL A 182 -20.02 -2.95 -6.17
N HIS A 183 -20.08 -1.64 -5.93
CA HIS A 183 -21.34 -0.87 -5.91
C HIS A 183 -22.07 -0.96 -7.26
N ASN A 184 -21.35 -0.83 -8.37
CA ASN A 184 -21.96 -0.95 -9.71
C ASN A 184 -22.49 -2.35 -9.99
N ILE A 185 -21.74 -3.39 -9.63
CA ILE A 185 -22.21 -4.78 -9.73
C ILE A 185 -23.46 -4.97 -8.87
N ALA A 186 -23.49 -4.37 -7.68
CA ALA A 186 -24.61 -4.49 -6.78
C ALA A 186 -25.87 -3.76 -7.29
N ASP A 187 -25.72 -2.55 -7.84
CA ASP A 187 -26.80 -1.81 -8.50
C ASP A 187 -27.40 -2.65 -9.65
N LEU A 188 -26.54 -3.25 -10.49
CA LEU A 188 -26.96 -4.11 -11.60
C LEU A 188 -27.68 -5.37 -11.13
N ALA A 189 -27.13 -6.08 -10.14
CA ALA A 189 -27.70 -7.33 -9.63
C ALA A 189 -29.09 -7.14 -9.00
N LEU A 190 -29.35 -5.96 -8.44
CA LEU A 190 -30.63 -5.60 -7.83
C LEU A 190 -31.58 -4.82 -8.76
N GLU A 191 -31.15 -4.57 -10.00
CA GLU A 191 -31.86 -3.73 -10.98
C GLU A 191 -32.23 -2.34 -10.42
N LEU A 192 -31.28 -1.74 -9.70
CA LEU A 192 -31.37 -0.37 -9.21
C LEU A 192 -30.93 0.62 -10.29
N ASN A 193 -31.25 1.89 -10.06
CA ASN A 193 -30.66 2.96 -10.86
C ASN A 193 -29.15 2.99 -10.62
N GLU A 194 -28.39 3.37 -11.65
CA GLU A 194 -26.94 3.53 -11.54
C GLU A 194 -26.56 4.46 -10.38
N ASN A 195 -25.49 4.13 -9.66
CA ASN A 195 -24.95 4.87 -8.52
C ASN A 195 -25.85 4.88 -7.26
N THR A 196 -26.78 3.94 -7.11
CA THR A 196 -27.68 3.93 -5.94
C THR A 196 -26.92 3.60 -4.65
N PHE A 197 -25.98 2.66 -4.67
CA PHE A 197 -25.08 2.44 -3.53
C PHE A 197 -24.03 3.54 -3.41
N ASP A 198 -23.33 3.84 -4.52
CA ASP A 198 -22.17 4.74 -4.53
C ASP A 198 -22.49 6.13 -3.98
N ARG A 199 -23.69 6.65 -4.25
CA ARG A 199 -24.11 7.98 -3.75
C ARG A 199 -24.06 8.13 -2.23
N ASN A 200 -24.26 7.03 -1.49
CA ASN A 200 -24.27 7.03 -0.04
C ASN A 200 -22.85 7.05 0.56
N TYR A 201 -21.81 6.89 -0.26
CA TYR A 201 -20.39 6.84 0.14
C TYR A 201 -19.60 8.08 -0.30
N ARG A 202 -20.29 9.13 -0.78
CA ARG A 202 -19.67 10.29 -1.46
C ARG A 202 -19.14 11.40 -0.55
N ASN A 203 -19.53 11.39 0.72
CA ASN A 203 -19.23 12.47 1.66
C ASN A 203 -18.03 12.13 2.54
N ASP A 204 -17.43 13.15 3.15
CA ASP A 204 -16.19 13.05 3.94
C ASP A 204 -16.32 12.17 5.19
N ASN A 205 -17.54 11.84 5.63
CA ASN A 205 -17.77 10.94 6.77
C ASN A 205 -18.17 9.52 6.37
N ALA A 206 -17.91 9.12 5.12
CA ALA A 206 -17.97 7.72 4.73
C ALA A 206 -16.98 6.89 5.56
N LEU A 207 -17.38 5.68 5.93
CA LEU A 207 -16.64 4.84 6.85
C LEU A 207 -15.74 3.88 6.07
N TYR A 208 -14.45 3.96 6.33
CA TYR A 208 -13.47 3.01 5.80
C TYR A 208 -12.60 2.50 6.94
N GLY A 209 -12.47 1.18 7.04
CA GLY A 209 -11.66 0.53 8.07
C GLY A 209 -10.73 -0.51 7.46
N LEU A 210 -9.45 -0.46 7.79
CA LEU A 210 -8.48 -1.49 7.45
C LEU A 210 -8.08 -2.25 8.70
N ARG A 211 -8.23 -3.57 8.67
CA ARG A 211 -7.82 -4.46 9.76
C ARG A 211 -6.77 -5.43 9.26
N LEU A 212 -5.56 -5.29 9.80
CA LEU A 212 -4.46 -6.22 9.58
C LEU A 212 -4.40 -7.15 10.79
N THR A 213 -4.64 -8.45 10.58
CA THR A 213 -4.70 -9.41 11.68
C THR A 213 -3.75 -10.56 11.45
N ARG A 214 -2.95 -10.86 12.48
CA ARG A 214 -2.07 -12.03 12.58
C ARG A 214 -2.65 -13.01 13.60
N TYR A 215 -3.06 -14.17 13.14
CA TYR A 215 -3.54 -15.27 13.98
C TYR A 215 -2.41 -16.26 14.22
N LEU A 216 -2.09 -16.49 15.49
CA LEU A 216 -1.02 -17.41 15.88
C LEU A 216 -1.47 -18.88 15.70
N PRO A 217 -0.53 -19.77 15.33
CA PRO A 217 -0.77 -21.21 15.30
C PRO A 217 -1.40 -21.76 16.59
N ASN A 218 -2.40 -22.63 16.45
CA ASN A 218 -2.89 -23.46 17.55
C ASN A 218 -3.32 -24.84 17.04
N LYS A 219 -3.01 -25.87 17.83
CA LYS A 219 -3.40 -27.26 17.56
C LYS A 219 -4.84 -27.58 17.91
N ASN A 220 -5.46 -26.77 18.78
CA ASN A 220 -6.87 -26.93 19.10
C ASN A 220 -7.73 -26.16 18.09
N ASP A 221 -8.22 -26.86 17.07
CA ASP A 221 -9.09 -26.31 16.03
C ASP A 221 -10.54 -26.08 16.48
N GLN A 222 -10.91 -26.58 17.68
CA GLN A 222 -12.22 -26.31 18.31
C GLN A 222 -12.29 -24.91 18.94
N GLU A 223 -11.14 -24.26 19.16
CA GLU A 223 -11.08 -22.90 19.67
C GLU A 223 -11.25 -21.86 18.56
N LEU A 224 -12.00 -20.81 18.87
CA LEU A 224 -12.14 -19.67 17.97
C LEU A 224 -10.97 -18.70 18.13
N ALA A 225 -10.38 -18.31 17.00
CA ALA A 225 -9.45 -17.21 16.91
C ALA A 225 -10.19 -15.86 16.89
N PHE A 226 -11.42 -15.84 16.39
CA PHE A 226 -12.33 -14.71 16.44
C PHE A 226 -13.77 -15.22 16.56
N GLY A 227 -14.53 -14.63 17.49
CA GLY A 227 -15.89 -15.08 17.81
C GLY A 227 -16.89 -14.95 16.66
N GLU A 228 -18.06 -15.59 16.85
CA GLU A 228 -19.21 -15.43 15.97
C GLU A 228 -19.66 -13.96 15.93
N HIS A 229 -19.84 -13.42 14.73
CA HIS A 229 -20.37 -12.08 14.51
C HIS A 229 -20.96 -11.93 13.10
N GLN A 230 -21.62 -10.80 12.88
CA GLN A 230 -22.00 -10.29 11.56
C GLN A 230 -21.29 -8.96 11.36
N ASP A 231 -20.89 -8.66 10.12
CA ASP A 231 -20.37 -7.34 9.80
C ASP A 231 -21.52 -6.32 9.89
N TYR A 232 -21.32 -5.25 10.66
CA TYR A 232 -22.34 -4.24 10.93
C TYR A 232 -22.35 -3.08 9.93
N LEU A 233 -21.35 -3.00 9.03
CA LEU A 233 -21.24 -1.93 8.03
C LEU A 233 -21.85 -2.36 6.67
N GLY A 234 -21.33 -1.79 5.58
CA GLY A 234 -21.69 -2.07 4.20
C GLY A 234 -20.96 -3.29 3.66
N PHE A 235 -20.21 -3.14 2.56
CA PHE A 235 -19.45 -4.25 1.99
C PHE A 235 -18.11 -4.46 2.72
N THR A 236 -17.70 -5.72 2.81
CA THR A 236 -16.41 -6.11 3.38
C THR A 236 -15.61 -6.89 2.34
N LEU A 237 -14.37 -6.46 2.09
CA LEU A 237 -13.41 -7.12 1.21
C LEU A 237 -12.32 -7.78 2.06
N LEU A 238 -12.04 -9.05 1.79
CA LEU A 238 -11.11 -9.85 2.57
C LEU A 238 -10.05 -10.49 1.68
N GLN A 239 -8.78 -10.19 1.97
CA GLN A 239 -7.63 -10.93 1.46
C GLN A 239 -7.05 -11.80 2.59
N ASN A 240 -6.72 -13.05 2.28
CA ASN A 240 -5.98 -13.93 3.16
C ASN A 240 -4.72 -14.46 2.47
N ASP A 241 -3.84 -15.08 3.25
CA ASP A 241 -2.57 -15.67 2.84
C ASP A 241 -2.70 -17.13 2.36
N ASN A 242 -3.89 -17.52 1.90
CA ASN A 242 -4.25 -18.89 1.54
C ASN A 242 -4.27 -19.90 2.69
N VAL A 243 -4.22 -19.43 3.94
CA VAL A 243 -4.43 -20.28 5.11
C VAL A 243 -5.92 -20.27 5.49
N PRO A 244 -6.56 -21.44 5.58
CA PRO A 244 -7.97 -21.54 5.93
C PRO A 244 -8.24 -21.13 7.39
N GLY A 245 -9.51 -20.95 7.75
CA GLY A 245 -9.90 -20.64 9.13
C GLY A 245 -11.18 -19.82 9.24
N LEU A 246 -11.59 -19.15 8.15
CA LEU A 246 -12.90 -18.51 8.09
C LEU A 246 -14.00 -19.56 8.01
N GLU A 247 -15.01 -19.42 8.85
CA GLU A 247 -16.22 -20.24 8.82
C GLU A 247 -17.47 -19.35 8.75
N VAL A 248 -18.44 -19.77 7.95
CA VAL A 248 -19.72 -19.08 7.75
C VAL A 248 -20.87 -19.97 8.20
N TYR A 249 -21.89 -19.39 8.82
CA TYR A 249 -23.05 -20.13 9.29
C TYR A 249 -24.17 -20.08 8.25
N MET A 250 -24.51 -21.24 7.70
CA MET A 250 -25.58 -21.40 6.71
C MET A 250 -26.39 -22.66 7.03
N ASN A 251 -27.69 -22.69 6.76
CA ASN A 251 -28.53 -23.89 6.91
C ASN A 251 -28.38 -24.61 8.27
N GLY A 252 -28.21 -23.85 9.36
CA GLY A 252 -28.10 -24.40 10.71
C GLY A 252 -26.72 -24.99 11.08
N LYS A 253 -25.69 -24.82 10.23
CA LYS A 253 -24.35 -25.40 10.43
C LYS A 253 -23.25 -24.43 10.03
N TRP A 254 -22.06 -24.63 10.61
CA TRP A 254 -20.84 -23.93 10.24
C TRP A 254 -20.19 -24.60 9.03
N PHE A 255 -19.86 -23.80 8.02
CA PHE A 255 -19.15 -24.22 6.81
C PHE A 255 -17.82 -23.51 6.74
N ARG A 256 -16.75 -24.27 6.53
CA ARG A 256 -15.41 -23.73 6.30
C ARG A 256 -15.35 -23.10 4.91
N VAL A 257 -14.77 -21.91 4.83
CA VAL A 257 -14.52 -21.22 3.56
C VAL A 257 -13.09 -21.50 3.15
N ASP A 258 -12.94 -22.23 2.05
CA ASP A 258 -11.62 -22.51 1.49
C ASP A 258 -11.05 -21.24 0.85
N PRO A 259 -9.81 -20.87 1.20
CA PRO A 259 -9.18 -19.71 0.60
C PRO A 259 -8.86 -19.99 -0.87
N LYS A 260 -9.03 -18.97 -1.71
CA LYS A 260 -8.75 -19.05 -3.13
C LYS A 260 -7.64 -18.06 -3.50
N ALA A 261 -6.59 -18.59 -4.11
CA ALA A 261 -5.45 -17.79 -4.56
C ALA A 261 -5.89 -16.72 -5.57
N ASN A 262 -5.23 -15.56 -5.53
CA ASN A 262 -5.48 -14.41 -6.40
C ASN A 262 -6.96 -13.97 -6.42
N SER A 263 -7.62 -14.03 -5.26
CA SER A 263 -9.01 -13.60 -5.13
C SER A 263 -9.25 -12.84 -3.83
N LEU A 264 -10.27 -11.99 -3.86
CA LEU A 264 -10.82 -11.32 -2.69
C LEU A 264 -12.17 -11.94 -2.37
N LEU A 265 -12.41 -12.22 -1.09
CA LEU A 265 -13.73 -12.58 -0.61
C LEU A 265 -14.53 -11.29 -0.37
N LEU A 266 -15.76 -11.25 -0.89
CA LEU A 266 -16.70 -10.14 -0.70
C LEU A 266 -17.84 -10.61 0.19
N ASN A 267 -18.13 -9.84 1.25
CA ASN A 267 -19.29 -10.04 2.12
C ASN A 267 -20.16 -8.77 2.16
N GLY A 268 -21.46 -8.94 2.32
CA GLY A 268 -22.39 -7.84 2.61
C GLY A 268 -22.71 -7.81 4.10
N GLY A 269 -22.55 -6.66 4.74
CA GLY A 269 -22.89 -6.45 6.14
C GLY A 269 -24.37 -6.08 6.36
N GLU A 270 -24.70 -5.73 7.59
CA GLU A 270 -26.07 -5.41 8.01
C GLU A 270 -26.70 -4.24 7.24
N PHE A 271 -25.92 -3.24 6.80
CA PHE A 271 -26.47 -2.16 5.99
C PHE A 271 -26.95 -2.66 4.62
N ILE A 272 -26.20 -3.58 4.02
CA ILE A 272 -26.58 -4.22 2.76
C ILE A 272 -27.84 -5.09 2.95
N GLU A 273 -27.90 -5.83 4.05
CA GLU A 273 -29.09 -6.63 4.40
C GLU A 273 -30.35 -5.76 4.58
N LYS A 274 -30.24 -4.64 5.31
CA LYS A 274 -31.35 -3.72 5.53
C LYS A 274 -31.81 -3.02 4.25
N TRP A 275 -30.86 -2.55 3.44
CA TRP A 275 -31.15 -1.92 2.14
C TRP A 275 -31.86 -2.89 1.19
N THR A 276 -31.51 -4.17 1.22
CA THR A 276 -32.12 -5.21 0.37
C THR A 276 -33.28 -5.96 1.04
N ASN A 277 -33.66 -5.56 2.26
CA ASN A 277 -34.73 -6.16 3.07
C ASN A 277 -34.60 -7.70 3.24
N ASN A 278 -33.36 -8.15 3.46
CA ASN A 278 -32.92 -9.54 3.58
C ASN A 278 -32.90 -10.34 2.28
N TYR A 279 -32.97 -9.70 1.11
CA TYR A 279 -32.68 -10.40 -0.13
C TYR A 279 -31.21 -10.82 -0.19
N TRP A 280 -30.30 -9.94 0.23
CA TRP A 280 -28.95 -10.32 0.63
C TRP A 280 -28.87 -10.36 2.16
N ILE A 281 -28.26 -11.41 2.70
CA ILE A 281 -28.22 -11.66 4.14
C ILE A 281 -26.78 -11.41 4.61
N SER A 282 -26.63 -10.69 5.71
CA SER A 282 -25.36 -10.55 6.41
C SER A 282 -25.05 -11.86 7.10
N ILE A 283 -24.19 -12.68 6.50
CA ILE A 283 -23.94 -14.03 7.00
C ILE A 283 -23.11 -13.96 8.29
N LYS A 284 -23.58 -14.68 9.31
CA LYS A 284 -22.80 -14.88 10.54
C LYS A 284 -21.53 -15.65 10.21
N HIS A 285 -20.40 -15.16 10.70
CA HIS A 285 -19.11 -15.77 10.45
C HIS A 285 -18.22 -15.73 11.70
N ARG A 286 -17.23 -16.62 11.74
CA ARG A 286 -16.23 -16.74 12.81
C ARG A 286 -14.89 -17.15 12.24
N VAL A 287 -13.83 -17.09 13.05
CA VAL A 287 -12.51 -17.58 12.65
C VAL A 287 -12.12 -18.71 13.59
N ALA A 288 -12.01 -19.93 13.08
CA ALA A 288 -11.44 -21.06 13.79
C ALA A 288 -9.91 -20.91 13.87
N ARG A 289 -9.30 -21.40 14.97
CA ARG A 289 -7.85 -21.50 15.02
C ARG A 289 -7.35 -22.63 14.11
N VAL A 290 -6.14 -22.46 13.62
CA VAL A 290 -5.48 -23.42 12.73
C VAL A 290 -4.02 -23.60 13.14
N GLU A 291 -3.41 -24.71 12.75
CA GLU A 291 -2.03 -25.05 13.12
C GLU A 291 -0.99 -24.20 12.39
N GLN A 292 -1.39 -23.46 11.36
CA GLN A 292 -0.52 -22.58 10.60
C GLN A 292 -0.65 -21.13 11.05
N LEU A 293 0.41 -20.36 10.84
CA LEU A 293 0.36 -18.92 10.99
C LEU A 293 -0.55 -18.37 9.89
N ARG A 294 -1.54 -17.56 10.27
CA ARG A 294 -2.52 -16.99 9.33
C ARG A 294 -2.54 -15.48 9.38
N TYR A 295 -2.50 -14.85 8.21
CA TYR A 295 -2.67 -13.42 8.02
C TYR A 295 -3.97 -13.11 7.31
N SER A 296 -4.59 -12.00 7.72
CA SER A 296 -5.86 -11.54 7.17
C SER A 296 -5.84 -10.03 7.03
N ILE A 297 -6.23 -9.54 5.86
CA ILE A 297 -6.43 -8.12 5.57
C ILE A 297 -7.91 -7.94 5.28
N VAL A 298 -8.62 -7.27 6.19
CA VAL A 298 -10.05 -6.97 6.07
C VAL A 298 -10.19 -5.49 5.77
N PHE A 299 -10.85 -5.16 4.67
CA PHE A 299 -11.27 -3.81 4.36
C PHE A 299 -12.79 -3.69 4.52
N LEU A 300 -13.23 -2.91 5.49
CA LEU A 300 -14.64 -2.67 5.77
C LEU A 300 -15.05 -1.31 5.20
N THR A 301 -16.18 -1.27 4.52
CA THR A 301 -16.76 -0.04 3.99
C THR A 301 -18.13 0.22 4.59
N GLY A 302 -18.45 1.49 4.78
CA GLY A 302 -19.77 1.92 5.18
C GLY A 302 -20.11 3.30 4.59
N PRO A 303 -21.40 3.59 4.41
CA PRO A 303 -21.85 4.88 3.91
C PRO A 303 -21.58 6.00 4.93
N ASP A 304 -21.86 7.24 4.53
CA ASP A 304 -21.71 8.41 5.40
C ASP A 304 -22.54 8.26 6.69
N LEU A 305 -22.01 8.74 7.82
CA LEU A 305 -22.64 8.69 9.14
C LEU A 305 -24.10 9.18 9.18
N ASN A 306 -24.47 10.14 8.33
CA ASN A 306 -25.81 10.71 8.27
C ASN A 306 -26.72 10.03 7.24
N THR A 307 -26.22 9.02 6.52
CA THR A 307 -27.00 8.28 5.54
C THR A 307 -28.14 7.54 6.22
N HIS A 308 -29.35 7.67 5.69
CA HIS A 308 -30.49 6.88 6.10
C HIS A 308 -30.41 5.46 5.50
N ILE A 309 -30.43 4.47 6.39
CA ILE A 309 -30.54 3.05 6.04
C ILE A 309 -32.02 2.70 6.01
N GLU A 310 -32.60 2.73 4.81
CA GLU A 310 -33.99 2.37 4.52
C GLU A 310 -34.05 1.41 3.33
N THR A 311 -35.05 0.52 3.31
CA THR A 311 -35.18 -0.47 2.24
C THR A 311 -35.27 0.21 0.87
N LEU A 312 -34.36 -0.18 -0.02
CA LEU A 312 -34.32 0.28 -1.40
C LEU A 312 -35.43 -0.39 -2.21
N SER A 313 -35.97 0.34 -3.18
CA SER A 313 -36.93 -0.21 -4.15
C SER A 313 -36.17 -0.97 -5.24
N CYS A 314 -35.74 -2.19 -4.93
CA CYS A 314 -35.13 -3.11 -5.90
C CYS A 314 -36.20 -3.98 -6.57
N LYS A 315 -36.14 -4.11 -7.90
CA LYS A 315 -37.15 -4.86 -8.68
C LYS A 315 -37.06 -6.37 -8.45
N ASN A 316 -35.85 -6.89 -8.23
CA ASN A 316 -35.62 -8.31 -7.95
C ASN A 316 -35.89 -8.69 -6.49
N CYS A 317 -36.04 -7.72 -5.60
CA CYS A 317 -36.38 -8.00 -4.23
C CYS A 317 -37.90 -8.23 -4.14
N THR A 318 -38.32 -9.45 -3.80
CA THR A 318 -39.73 -9.85 -3.63
C THR A 318 -40.36 -9.19 -2.40
N LEU A 319 -40.54 -7.87 -2.40
CA LEU A 319 -40.90 -7.11 -1.21
C LEU A 319 -42.21 -6.35 -1.39
N THR A 320 -43.19 -6.71 -0.57
CA THR A 320 -44.47 -5.98 -0.44
C THR A 320 -44.42 -4.89 0.63
N LYS A 321 -43.49 -4.98 1.60
CA LYS A 321 -43.27 -3.98 2.67
C LYS A 321 -41.87 -4.07 3.27
N SER A 322 -41.31 -2.93 3.71
CA SER A 322 -40.06 -2.88 4.49
C SER A 322 -40.20 -3.61 5.83
N LYS A 323 -39.23 -4.45 6.21
CA LYS A 323 -39.15 -5.08 7.54
C LYS A 323 -38.50 -4.18 8.59
N TYR A 324 -37.78 -3.15 8.14
CA TYR A 324 -36.97 -2.29 9.00
C TYR A 324 -37.50 -0.86 8.99
N SER A 325 -37.52 -0.24 10.16
CA SER A 325 -37.70 1.21 10.26
C SER A 325 -36.43 1.92 9.77
N PRO A 326 -36.57 3.03 9.02
CA PRO A 326 -35.43 3.85 8.65
C PRO A 326 -34.62 4.28 9.89
N ILE A 327 -33.29 4.20 9.79
CA ILE A 327 -32.35 4.59 10.84
C ILE A 327 -31.10 5.17 10.19
N THR A 328 -30.46 6.16 10.81
CA THR A 328 -29.17 6.65 10.31
C THR A 328 -28.02 5.70 10.65
N VAL A 329 -26.93 5.77 9.90
CA VAL A 329 -25.71 4.99 10.19
C VAL A 329 -25.20 5.25 11.60
N ILE A 330 -25.11 6.51 12.02
CA ILE A 330 -24.64 6.88 13.35
C ILE A 330 -25.53 6.33 14.48
N GLU A 331 -26.85 6.33 14.30
CA GLU A 331 -27.78 5.75 15.29
C GLU A 331 -27.63 4.23 15.37
N HIS A 332 -27.51 3.54 14.23
CA HIS A 332 -27.29 2.09 14.21
C HIS A 332 -25.98 1.70 14.90
N LEU A 333 -24.90 2.45 14.64
CA LEU A 333 -23.61 2.22 15.30
C LEU A 333 -23.68 2.43 16.81
N LYS A 334 -24.39 3.48 17.28
CA LYS A 334 -24.62 3.69 18.72
C LYS A 334 -25.39 2.54 19.36
N GLN A 335 -26.41 2.01 18.68
CA GLN A 335 -27.15 0.83 19.17
C GLN A 335 -26.24 -0.40 19.31
N LYS A 336 -25.36 -0.64 18.33
CA LYS A 336 -24.38 -1.73 18.40
C LYS A 336 -23.33 -1.55 19.49
N GLN A 337 -22.82 -0.33 19.66
CA GLN A 337 -21.85 -0.02 20.71
C GLN A 337 -22.46 -0.20 22.10
N MET A 338 -23.68 0.30 22.33
CA MET A 338 -24.41 0.09 23.58
C MET A 338 -24.66 -1.41 23.83
N ALA A 339 -25.10 -2.16 22.82
CA ALA A 339 -25.30 -3.60 22.96
C ALA A 339 -24.01 -4.36 23.32
N THR A 340 -22.86 -3.89 22.84
CA THR A 340 -21.55 -4.50 23.13
C THR A 340 -21.06 -4.18 24.55
N LEU A 341 -21.39 -3.00 25.09
CA LEU A 341 -21.02 -2.58 26.45
C LEU A 341 -21.87 -3.23 27.55
N HIS A 342 -22.95 -3.92 27.19
CA HIS A 342 -23.83 -4.64 28.11
C HIS A 342 -23.48 -6.13 28.27
N TYR A 343 -22.40 -6.59 27.63
CA TYR A 343 -21.74 -7.88 27.86
C TYR A 343 -20.38 -7.64 28.51
#